data_AF-A0A2N2S2W2-F1
#
_entry.id   AF-A0A2N2S2W2-F1
#
_cell.length_a   1.000
_cell.length_b   1.000
_cell.length_c   1.000
_cell.angle_alpha   90.00
_cell.angle_beta   90.00
_cell.angle_gamma   90.00
#
_symmetry.space_group_name_H-M   'P 1'
#
loop_
_entity.id
_entity.type
_entity.pdbx_description
1 polymer ?
#
loop_
_entity_poly.entity_id
_entity_poly.type
_entity_poly.pdbx_seq_one_letter_code
_entity_poly.pdbx_strand_id
1 'polypeptide(L)'
;MKLIIGNKNYSSWSLRAWLAARSGGFTFEEIRIPLFIPGSREHILSHSPSGKVPCLIDHGFVVWDSLAIGEYLAEKNPQLWPTEVAAR
;
A
#
# COMPACT_ATOMS: atom_id res chain seq x y z
N MET A 1 7.20 -4.88 8.02
CA MET A 1 6.24 -4.26 7.09
C MET A 1 5.20 -5.27 6.61
N LYS A 2 3.90 -4.90 6.67
CA LYS A 2 2.79 -5.67 6.08
C LYS A 2 1.99 -4.77 5.15
N LEU A 3 1.69 -5.22 3.94
CA LEU A 3 0.88 -4.47 2.97
C LEU A 3 -0.44 -5.21 2.75
N ILE A 4 -1.52 -4.60 3.22
CA ILE A 4 -2.88 -5.08 3.04
C ILE A 4 -3.41 -4.51 1.73
N ILE A 5 -3.81 -5.39 0.82
CA ILE A 5 -4.25 -5.04 -0.52
C ILE A 5 -5.56 -5.71 -0.90
N GLY A 6 -6.28 -5.08 -1.83
CA GLY A 6 -7.31 -5.75 -2.61
C GLY A 6 -6.72 -6.60 -3.72
N ASN A 7 -7.59 -7.16 -4.56
CA ASN A 7 -7.14 -7.79 -5.80
C ASN A 7 -6.51 -6.72 -6.72
N LYS A 8 -5.26 -6.96 -7.16
CA LYS A 8 -4.47 -6.05 -8.00
C LYS A 8 -5.11 -5.75 -9.37
N ASN A 9 -5.97 -6.65 -9.86
CA ASN A 9 -6.69 -6.46 -11.13
C ASN A 9 -7.94 -5.57 -10.98
N TYR A 10 -8.46 -5.43 -9.76
CA TYR A 10 -9.70 -4.69 -9.48
C TYR A 10 -9.49 -3.45 -8.60
N SER A 11 -8.32 -3.31 -7.97
CA SER A 11 -7.94 -2.14 -7.18
C SER A 11 -6.59 -1.60 -7.68
N SER A 12 -6.67 -0.61 -8.57
CA SER A 12 -5.48 0.11 -9.06
C SER A 12 -4.71 0.78 -7.92
N TRP A 13 -5.40 1.24 -6.88
CA TRP A 13 -4.80 1.78 -5.65
C TRP A 13 -3.91 0.74 -4.96
N SER A 14 -4.42 -0.49 -4.83
CA SER A 14 -3.66 -1.60 -4.26
C SER A 14 -2.46 -1.98 -5.13
N LEU A 15 -2.63 -2.01 -6.46
CA LEU A 15 -1.55 -2.28 -7.40
C LEU A 15 -0.43 -1.22 -7.29
N ARG A 16 -0.77 0.07 -7.21
CA ARG A 16 0.20 1.17 -7.10
C ARG A 16 1.08 1.03 -5.86
N ALA A 17 0.48 0.83 -4.68
CA ALA A 17 1.25 0.65 -3.45
C ALA A 17 2.13 -0.61 -3.49
N TRP A 18 1.63 -1.70 -4.08
CA TRP A 18 2.40 -2.93 -4.25
C TRP A 18 3.59 -2.73 -5.20
N LEU A 19 3.41 -2.03 -6.31
CA LEU A 19 4.48 -1.72 -7.26
C LEU A 19 5.53 -0.82 -6.61
N ALA A 20 5.12 0.22 -5.87
CA ALA A 20 6.05 1.08 -5.14
C ALA A 20 6.92 0.27 -4.16
N ALA A 21 6.31 -0.61 -3.36
CA ALA A 21 7.04 -1.47 -2.43
C ALA A 21 7.97 -2.46 -3.14
N ARG A 22 7.53 -3.08 -4.24
CA ARG A 22 8.34 -4.04 -5.01
C ARG A 22 9.49 -3.37 -5.76
N SER A 23 9.22 -2.30 -6.51
CA SER A 23 10.23 -1.54 -7.26
C SER A 23 11.24 -0.87 -6.34
N GLY A 24 10.81 -0.44 -5.15
CA GLY A 24 11.69 0.08 -4.12
C GLY A 24 12.55 -0.98 -3.41
N GLY A 25 12.42 -2.26 -3.77
CA GLY A 25 13.21 -3.35 -3.21
C GLY A 25 12.83 -3.75 -1.79
N PHE A 26 11.64 -3.38 -1.33
CA PHE A 26 11.23 -3.65 0.05
C PHE A 26 10.72 -5.09 0.23
N THR A 27 11.12 -5.71 1.34
CA THR A 27 10.53 -6.97 1.81
C THR A 27 9.30 -6.69 2.65
N PHE A 28 8.17 -7.31 2.32
CA PHE A 28 6.91 -7.17 3.05
C PHE A 28 6.06 -8.42 2.99
N GLU A 29 5.25 -8.62 4.02
CA GLU A 29 4.15 -9.58 4.02
C GLU A 29 2.98 -8.99 3.21
N GLU A 30 2.47 -9.72 2.22
CA GLU A 30 1.29 -9.31 1.45
C GLU A 30 0.05 -9.99 2.01
N ILE A 31 -0.93 -9.22 2.47
CA ILE A 31 -2.23 -9.72 2.91
C ILE A 31 -3.28 -9.27 1.89
N ARG A 32 -3.81 -10.21 1.12
CA ARG A 32 -4.82 -9.92 0.11
C ARG A 32 -6.23 -10.17 0.66
N ILE A 33 -7.05 -9.12 0.67
CA ILE A 33 -8.47 -9.20 1.01
C ILE A 33 -9.29 -9.17 -0.29
N PRO A 34 -10.07 -10.23 -0.59
CA PRO A 34 -11.01 -10.20 -1.71
C PRO A 34 -12.01 -9.06 -1.53
N LEU A 35 -12.19 -8.25 -2.59
CA LEU A 35 -13.14 -7.14 -2.60
C LEU A 35 -14.49 -7.59 -3.15
N PHE A 36 -15.54 -6.81 -2.88
CA PHE A 36 -16.90 -7.00 -3.41
C PHE A 36 -17.57 -8.32 -2.97
N ILE A 37 -17.14 -8.84 -1.82
CA ILE A 37 -17.81 -9.95 -1.13
C ILE A 37 -18.32 -9.49 0.24
N PRO A 38 -19.39 -10.11 0.77
CA PRO A 38 -19.83 -9.87 2.14
C PRO A 38 -18.68 -10.06 3.14
N GLY A 39 -18.56 -9.20 4.15
CA GLY A 39 -17.50 -9.27 5.16
C GLY A 39 -16.16 -8.61 4.77
N SER A 40 -16.00 -8.20 3.50
CA SER A 40 -14.73 -7.59 3.05
C SER A 40 -14.43 -6.28 3.74
N ARG A 41 -15.44 -5.43 3.99
CA ARG A 41 -15.26 -4.14 4.67
C ARG A 41 -14.83 -4.32 6.12
N GLU A 42 -15.46 -5.24 6.83
CA GLU A 42 -15.17 -5.56 8.23
C GLU A 42 -13.75 -6.11 8.37
N HIS A 43 -13.33 -6.99 7.45
CA HIS A 43 -11.96 -7.48 7.41
C HIS A 43 -10.95 -6.37 7.07
N ILE A 44 -11.29 -5.41 6.20
CA ILE A 44 -10.40 -4.26 5.96
C ILE A 44 -10.31 -3.39 7.22
N LEU A 45 -11.41 -3.16 7.92
CA LEU A 45 -11.45 -2.33 9.13
C LEU A 45 -10.63 -2.92 10.28
N SER A 46 -10.42 -4.24 10.35
CA SER A 46 -9.51 -4.84 11.33
C SER A 46 -8.03 -4.51 11.08
N HIS A 47 -7.70 -3.95 9.92
CA HIS A 47 -6.33 -3.57 9.55
C HIS A 47 -6.14 -2.08 9.27
N SER A 48 -7.15 -1.42 8.68
CA SER A 48 -7.07 -0.03 8.25
C SER A 48 -8.23 0.76 8.85
N PRO A 49 -7.95 1.87 9.56
CA PRO A 49 -9.00 2.73 10.10
C PRO A 49 -9.87 3.36 9.01
N SER A 50 -9.37 3.42 7.77
CA SER A 50 -10.11 3.96 6.62
C SER A 50 -11.23 3.04 6.11
N GLY A 51 -11.18 1.74 6.46
CA GLY A 51 -12.04 0.73 5.84
C GLY A 51 -11.81 0.56 4.33
N LYS A 52 -10.63 0.98 3.84
CA LYS A 52 -10.18 0.88 2.44
C LYS A 52 -8.80 0.24 2.35
N VAL A 53 -8.45 -0.19 1.14
CA VAL A 53 -7.12 -0.70 0.77
C VAL A 53 -6.56 0.13 -0.39
N PRO A 54 -5.23 0.32 -0.49
CA PRO A 54 -4.19 -0.32 0.31
C PRO A 54 -4.02 0.29 1.72
N CYS A 55 -3.37 -0.49 2.59
CA CYS A 55 -2.95 -0.09 3.92
C CYS A 55 -1.59 -0.73 4.22
N LEU A 56 -0.61 0.08 4.62
CA LEU A 56 0.71 -0.38 5.04
C LEU A 56 0.80 -0.30 6.57
N ILE A 57 1.19 -1.41 7.19
CA ILE A 57 1.50 -1.47 8.61
C ILE A 57 3.01 -1.61 8.76
N ASP A 58 3.61 -0.65 9.45
CA ASP A 58 5.04 -0.64 9.68
C ASP A 58 5.36 0.00 11.02
N HIS A 59 6.32 -0.56 11.76
CA HIS A 59 6.72 -0.12 13.11
C HIS A 59 5.57 0.21 14.08
N GLY A 60 4.44 -0.51 13.98
CA GLY A 60 3.30 -0.35 14.90
C GLY A 60 2.31 0.75 14.54
N PHE A 61 2.51 1.47 13.43
CA PHE A 61 1.53 2.43 12.91
C PHE A 61 1.03 2.06 11.51
N VAL A 62 0.01 2.78 11.06
CA VAL A 62 -0.70 2.53 9.81
C VAL A 62 -0.54 3.73 8.88
N VAL A 63 -0.06 3.48 7.65
CA VAL A 63 -0.12 4.41 6.53
C VAL A 63 -1.20 3.92 5.57
N TRP A 64 -2.24 4.72 5.37
CA TRP A 64 -3.34 4.43 4.45
C TRP A 64 -3.34 5.47 3.32
N ASP A 65 -3.87 5.09 2.16
CA ASP A 65 -3.72 5.77 0.86
C ASP A 65 -2.45 5.35 0.07
N SER A 66 -2.60 5.09 -1.23
CA SER A 66 -1.51 4.59 -2.06
C SER A 66 -0.39 5.61 -2.30
N LEU A 67 -0.71 6.91 -2.37
CA LEU A 67 0.30 7.95 -2.54
C LEU A 67 1.06 8.18 -1.23
N ALA A 68 0.35 8.25 -0.10
CA ALA A 68 0.99 8.35 1.21
C ALA A 68 1.93 7.18 1.49
N ILE A 69 1.53 5.95 1.10
CA ILE A 69 2.40 4.77 1.15
C ILE A 69 3.64 4.96 0.24
N GLY A 70 3.46 5.47 -0.97
CA GLY A 70 4.57 5.75 -1.89
C GLY A 70 5.57 6.74 -1.31
N GLU A 71 5.09 7.88 -0.78
CA GLU A 71 5.94 8.90 -0.15
C GLU A 71 6.68 8.34 1.07
N TYR A 72 5.99 7.60 1.95
CA TYR A 72 6.61 6.96 3.11
C TYR A 72 7.72 5.96 2.70
N LEU A 73 7.51 5.21 1.62
CA LEU A 73 8.54 4.31 1.10
C LEU A 73 9.69 5.08 0.44
N ALA A 74 9.42 6.20 -0.21
CA ALA A 74 10.45 7.07 -0.79
C ALA A 74 11.32 7.74 0.28
N GLU A 75 10.78 8.05 1.46
CA GLU A 75 11.58 8.50 2.61
C GLU A 75 12.62 7.46 3.04
N LYS A 76 12.31 6.16 2.88
CA LYS A 76 13.22 5.04 3.20
C LYS A 76 14.15 4.66 2.05
N ASN A 77 13.70 4.82 0.81
CA ASN A 77 14.48 4.60 -0.39
C ASN A 77 14.24 5.75 -1.37
N PRO A 78 15.07 6.81 -1.33
CA PRO A 78 14.89 7.99 -2.19
C PRO A 78 14.98 7.72 -3.69
N GLN A 79 15.54 6.58 -4.12
CA GLN A 79 15.58 6.18 -5.53
C GLN A 79 14.23 5.70 -6.07
N LEU A 80 13.21 5.56 -5.21
CA LEU A 80 11.86 5.21 -5.63
C LEU A 80 11.25 6.27 -6.54
N TRP A 81 11.60 7.55 -6.31
CA TRP A 81 11.19 8.66 -7.14
C TRP A 81 12.35 9.26 -7.93
N PRO A 82 12.10 9.79 -9.14
CA PRO A 82 13.09 10.58 -9.85
C PRO A 82 13.58 11.77 -9.03
N THR A 83 14.89 12.00 -9.01
CA THR A 83 15.48 13.15 -8.31
C THR A 83 15.12 14.46 -8.99
N GLU A 84 15.09 14.47 -10.32
CA GLU A 84 14.72 15.62 -11.16
C GLU A 84 13.23 15.92 -11.06
N VAL A 85 12.89 17.16 -10.70
CA VAL A 85 11.49 17.60 -10.50
C VAL A 85 10.66 17.44 -11.78
N ALA A 86 11.25 17.72 -12.95
CA ALA A 86 10.55 17.59 -14.23
C ALA A 86 10.21 16.13 -14.62
N ALA A 87 10.79 15.14 -13.93
CA ALA A 87 10.56 13.73 -14.17
C ALA A 87 9.62 13.07 -13.14
N ARG A 88 9.18 13.81 -12.11
CA ARG A 88 8.26 13.30 -11.07
C ARG A 88 6.81 13.32 -11.53
#